data_AF-A0A4R1U9J2-F1
#
_entry.id   AF-A0A4R1U9J2-F1
#
_cell.length_a   1.000
_cell.length_b   1.000
_cell.length_c   1.000
_cell.angle_alpha   90.00
_cell.angle_beta   90.00
_cell.angle_gamma   90.00
#
_symmetry.space_group_name_H-M   'P 1'
#
loop_
_entity.id
_entity.type
_entity.pdbx_description
1 polymer ?
#
loop_
_entity_poly.entity_id
_entity_poly.type
_entity_poly.pdbx_seq_one_letter_code
_entity_poly.pdbx_strand_id
1 'polypeptide(L)'
;MKVITLYNHKGGVSKTTTTFNLAYLIAERGKKVLVIDADPQCNITELMISDTIQAADEKEADTGIPQDLPGTTILEALKPRIDGDVPEVNVDAVGIIHINDNLSLLRGDVNLSDIEDSLAEAHTQRFSNKTHEKRTYVALGSFIERLAEKYGFDFVLIDVGPSSGALTRACFLTCDGFFVPSMPDRFNVQAIGTLSTILNRWISEHQQIYQSFVDQGLAIRPGTPEFLGIISQNFKMMSGKPKKSYELWISRMPGRFSEKLKPVLDSVVKGKPLSGGLKADDCIVAKIPDFVGLAPLMQETGKPVFGIEKDDTRIVNEGQPWQGKVWDQAVERMEKYKSELTHLAVRCEGLAN
;
A
#
# COMPACT_ATOMS: atom_id res chain seq x y z
N MET A 1 -7.08 -15.46 -0.07
CA MET A 1 -6.91 -14.01 -0.28
C MET A 1 -5.62 -13.58 0.40
N LYS A 2 -4.87 -12.66 -0.19
CA LYS A 2 -3.59 -12.15 0.34
C LYS A 2 -3.65 -10.63 0.51
N VAL A 3 -3.33 -10.15 1.70
CA VAL A 3 -3.28 -8.72 2.01
C VAL A 3 -1.84 -8.22 1.93
N ILE A 4 -1.57 -7.24 1.08
CA ILE A 4 -0.24 -6.68 0.82
C ILE A 4 -0.21 -5.21 1.21
N THR A 5 0.88 -4.77 1.86
CA THR A 5 1.09 -3.35 2.20
C THR A 5 2.48 -2.90 1.79
N LEU A 6 2.57 -1.67 1.25
CA LEU A 6 3.84 -1.00 1.01
C LEU A 6 4.08 0.00 2.14
N TYR A 7 5.02 -0.28 3.04
CA TYR A 7 5.20 0.55 4.23
C TYR A 7 6.63 1.08 4.38
N ASN A 8 6.70 2.39 4.62
CA ASN A 8 7.87 3.09 5.12
C ASN A 8 7.38 4.34 5.86
N HIS A 9 7.91 4.58 7.06
CA HIS A 9 7.59 5.74 7.89
C HIS A 9 8.21 7.06 7.37
N LYS A 10 8.82 7.04 6.18
CA LYS A 10 9.20 8.23 5.41
C LYS A 10 8.15 8.55 4.34
N GLY A 11 7.79 9.84 4.25
CA GLY A 11 6.99 10.37 3.15
C GLY A 11 7.79 10.44 1.84
N GLY A 12 7.09 10.54 0.71
CA GLY A 12 7.72 10.78 -0.61
C GLY A 12 8.52 9.62 -1.20
N VAL A 13 8.38 8.39 -0.67
CA VAL A 13 9.12 7.20 -1.16
C VAL A 13 8.36 6.39 -2.22
N SER A 14 7.36 7.01 -2.87
CA SER A 14 6.56 6.39 -3.95
C SER A 14 5.71 5.18 -3.53
N LYS A 15 5.19 5.15 -2.29
CA LYS A 15 4.29 4.09 -1.78
C LYS A 15 3.03 3.97 -2.65
N THR A 16 2.20 5.01 -2.64
CA THR A 16 0.96 5.15 -3.41
C THR A 16 1.15 4.83 -4.88
N THR A 17 2.15 5.43 -5.54
CA THR A 17 2.47 5.17 -6.95
C THR A 17 2.78 3.70 -7.22
N THR A 18 3.54 3.05 -6.33
CA THR A 18 3.89 1.64 -6.51
C THR A 18 2.69 0.74 -6.20
N THR A 19 1.91 1.04 -5.16
CA THR A 19 0.68 0.33 -4.82
C THR A 19 -0.29 0.34 -6.00
N PHE A 20 -0.52 1.52 -6.58
CA PHE A 20 -1.36 1.75 -7.75
C PHE A 20 -0.93 0.89 -8.95
N ASN A 21 0.32 1.02 -9.38
CA ASN A 21 0.81 0.29 -10.55
C ASN A 21 0.90 -1.23 -10.32
N LEU A 22 1.23 -1.66 -9.09
CA LEU A 22 1.26 -3.07 -8.73
C LEU A 22 -0.15 -3.68 -8.75
N ALA A 23 -1.16 -2.94 -8.28
CA ALA A 23 -2.56 -3.38 -8.31
C ALA A 23 -3.04 -3.63 -9.75
N TYR A 24 -2.78 -2.67 -10.65
CA TYR A 24 -3.06 -2.83 -12.08
C TYR A 24 -2.34 -4.04 -12.68
N LEU A 25 -1.05 -4.22 -12.38
CA LEU A 25 -0.30 -5.34 -12.93
C LEU A 25 -0.82 -6.69 -12.43
N ILE A 26 -1.19 -6.82 -11.16
CA ILE A 26 -1.76 -8.05 -10.60
C ILE A 26 -3.14 -8.31 -11.23
N ALA A 27 -3.96 -7.27 -11.46
CA ALA A 27 -5.24 -7.39 -12.14
C ALA A 27 -5.10 -7.81 -13.62
N GLU A 28 -4.12 -7.27 -14.36
CA GLU A 28 -3.78 -7.69 -15.72
C GLU A 28 -3.34 -9.17 -15.80
N ARG A 29 -2.85 -9.73 -14.69
CA ARG A 29 -2.48 -11.15 -14.56
C ARG A 29 -3.69 -12.04 -14.20
N GLY A 30 -4.90 -11.50 -14.30
CA GLY A 30 -6.15 -12.23 -14.12
C GLY A 30 -6.53 -12.49 -12.66
N LYS A 31 -5.98 -11.71 -11.72
CA LYS A 31 -6.31 -11.81 -10.29
C LYS A 31 -7.32 -10.73 -9.91
N LYS A 32 -8.28 -11.06 -9.05
CA LYS A 32 -9.22 -10.08 -8.50
C LYS A 32 -8.55 -9.28 -7.38
N VAL A 33 -8.41 -7.98 -7.57
CA VAL A 33 -7.68 -7.07 -6.68
C VAL A 33 -8.62 -6.02 -6.10
N LEU A 34 -8.56 -5.85 -4.78
CA LEU A 34 -9.10 -4.69 -4.09
C LEU A 34 -7.96 -3.79 -3.63
N VAL A 35 -8.02 -2.51 -3.97
CA VAL A 35 -7.18 -1.47 -3.37
C VAL A 35 -7.97 -0.80 -2.26
N ILE A 36 -7.36 -0.61 -1.10
CA ILE A 36 -7.91 0.12 0.03
C ILE A 36 -7.00 1.30 0.32
N ASP A 37 -7.57 2.50 0.28
CA ASP A 37 -6.85 3.71 0.64
C ASP A 37 -7.02 4.01 2.14
N ALA A 38 -5.96 3.77 2.91
CA ALA A 38 -5.88 4.06 4.33
C ALA A 38 -4.87 5.19 4.63
N ASP A 39 -4.61 6.07 3.64
CA ASP A 39 -3.91 7.32 3.83
C ASP A 39 -4.93 8.47 3.85
N PRO A 40 -5.02 9.29 4.93
CA PRO A 40 -5.89 10.46 4.95
C PRO A 40 -5.64 11.46 3.80
N GLN A 41 -4.49 11.39 3.13
CA GLN A 41 -4.23 12.21 1.93
C GLN A 41 -5.03 11.78 0.70
N CYS A 42 -5.66 10.60 0.70
CA CYS A 42 -6.51 10.10 -0.37
C CYS A 42 -5.85 10.03 -1.77
N ASN A 43 -4.50 10.03 -1.83
CA ASN A 43 -3.76 10.13 -3.09
C ASN A 43 -4.04 8.94 -4.03
N ILE A 44 -4.17 7.71 -3.52
CA ILE A 44 -4.44 6.56 -4.40
C ILE A 44 -5.90 6.54 -4.86
N THR A 45 -6.82 7.03 -4.03
CA THR A 45 -8.21 7.25 -4.45
C THR A 45 -8.24 8.22 -5.63
N GLU A 46 -7.59 9.37 -5.50
CA GLU A 46 -7.52 10.38 -6.56
C GLU A 46 -6.93 9.81 -7.86
N LEU A 47 -5.82 9.07 -7.75
CA LEU A 47 -5.20 8.41 -8.90
C LEU A 47 -6.11 7.37 -9.60
N MET A 48 -6.92 6.62 -8.87
CA MET A 48 -7.71 5.52 -9.43
C MET A 48 -9.02 5.98 -10.07
N ILE A 49 -9.56 7.12 -9.64
CA ILE A 49 -10.83 7.67 -10.13
C ILE A 49 -10.69 9.11 -10.63
N SER A 50 -9.52 9.45 -11.20
CA SER A 50 -9.18 10.80 -11.68
C SER A 50 -10.26 11.40 -12.57
N ASP A 51 -10.74 10.64 -13.57
CA ASP A 51 -11.77 11.09 -14.50
C ASP A 51 -13.11 11.38 -13.80
N THR A 52 -13.44 10.61 -12.76
CA THR A 52 -14.67 10.80 -11.97
C THR A 52 -14.57 12.05 -11.11
N ILE A 53 -13.40 12.29 -10.49
CA ILE A 53 -13.15 13.48 -9.69
C ILE A 53 -13.13 14.72 -10.58
N GLN A 54 -12.45 14.67 -11.72
CA GLN A 54 -12.44 15.79 -12.67
C GLN A 54 -13.86 16.16 -13.12
N ALA A 55 -14.68 15.17 -13.50
CA ALA A 55 -16.07 15.42 -13.88
C ALA A 55 -16.92 15.99 -12.71
N ALA A 56 -16.62 15.58 -11.48
CA ALA A 56 -17.26 16.10 -10.27
C ALA A 56 -16.88 17.57 -10.03
N ASP A 57 -15.58 17.90 -10.14
CA ASP A 57 -15.03 19.25 -9.96
C ASP A 57 -15.55 20.22 -11.01
N GLU A 58 -15.60 19.80 -12.29
CA GLU A 58 -16.16 20.62 -13.38
C GLU A 58 -17.65 20.95 -13.11
N LYS A 59 -18.41 19.97 -12.64
CA LYS A 59 -19.83 20.15 -12.31
C LYS A 59 -20.04 21.00 -11.05
N GLU A 60 -19.16 20.88 -10.05
CA GLU A 60 -19.18 21.77 -8.89
C GLU A 60 -18.84 23.21 -9.30
N ALA A 61 -17.85 23.41 -10.17
CA ALA A 61 -17.50 24.73 -10.69
C ALA A 61 -18.67 25.38 -11.45
N ASP A 62 -19.43 24.59 -12.20
CA ASP A 62 -20.61 25.06 -12.96
C ASP A 62 -21.82 25.36 -12.07
N THR A 63 -22.03 24.58 -11.00
CA THR A 63 -23.27 24.62 -10.19
C THR A 63 -23.11 25.29 -8.83
N GLY A 64 -21.89 25.38 -8.31
CA GLY A 64 -21.57 25.78 -6.94
C GLY A 64 -21.99 24.76 -5.87
N ILE A 65 -22.37 23.54 -6.27
CA ILE A 65 -22.85 22.49 -5.37
C ILE A 65 -21.81 21.36 -5.32
N PRO A 66 -21.29 21.00 -4.13
CA PRO A 66 -20.40 19.87 -3.98
C PRO A 66 -21.00 18.58 -4.53
N GLN A 67 -20.20 17.80 -5.25
CA GLN A 67 -20.63 16.52 -5.82
C GLN A 67 -20.16 15.37 -4.95
N ASP A 68 -21.07 14.43 -4.67
CA ASP A 68 -20.72 13.20 -3.97
C ASP A 68 -19.96 12.25 -4.90
N LEU A 69 -18.86 11.69 -4.40
CA LEU A 69 -18.12 10.65 -5.10
C LEU A 69 -18.77 9.26 -4.88
N PRO A 70 -18.74 8.36 -5.88
CA PRO A 70 -19.42 7.06 -5.80
C PRO A 70 -18.77 6.11 -4.80
N GLY A 71 -19.50 5.07 -4.37
CA GLY A 71 -18.98 4.06 -3.44
C GLY A 71 -18.88 4.56 -1.99
N THR A 72 -18.28 3.75 -1.12
CA THR A 72 -18.15 3.99 0.33
C THR A 72 -16.69 4.26 0.68
N THR A 73 -16.44 5.11 1.68
CA THR A 73 -15.07 5.30 2.22
C THR A 73 -14.75 4.25 3.28
N ILE A 74 -13.47 3.98 3.49
CA ILE A 74 -13.02 3.13 4.62
C ILE A 74 -13.50 3.67 5.97
N LEU A 75 -13.60 5.00 6.12
CA LEU A 75 -14.11 5.64 7.33
C LEU A 75 -15.59 5.35 7.53
N GLU A 76 -16.42 5.57 6.51
CA GLU A 76 -17.87 5.28 6.54
C GLU A 76 -18.14 3.81 6.89
N ALA A 77 -17.33 2.88 6.36
CA ALA A 77 -17.46 1.46 6.64
C ALA A 77 -17.11 1.13 8.11
N LEU A 78 -16.02 1.70 8.64
CA LEU A 78 -15.51 1.37 9.97
C LEU A 78 -16.21 2.14 11.09
N LYS A 79 -16.62 3.39 10.84
CA LYS A 79 -17.05 4.34 11.87
C LYS A 79 -18.23 3.85 12.71
N PRO A 80 -19.33 3.31 12.15
CA PRO A 80 -20.43 2.77 12.96
C PRO A 80 -19.97 1.66 13.91
N ARG A 81 -19.00 0.84 13.47
CA ARG A 81 -18.42 -0.19 14.33
C ARG A 81 -17.54 0.45 15.40
N ILE A 82 -16.68 1.40 15.04
CA ILE A 82 -15.75 2.05 15.97
C ILE A 82 -16.49 2.87 17.04
N ASP A 83 -17.59 3.54 16.68
CA ASP A 83 -18.42 4.32 17.61
C ASP A 83 -19.29 3.42 18.52
N GLY A 84 -19.41 2.13 18.16
CA GLY A 84 -20.13 1.12 18.96
C GLY A 84 -21.60 0.95 18.60
N ASP A 85 -22.07 1.57 17.52
CA ASP A 85 -23.45 1.47 17.02
C ASP A 85 -23.78 0.06 16.53
N VAL A 86 -22.78 -0.62 15.96
CA VAL A 86 -22.91 -1.99 15.45
C VAL A 86 -21.82 -2.92 16.02
N PRO A 87 -22.10 -4.22 16.17
CA PRO A 87 -21.13 -5.18 16.71
C PRO A 87 -19.99 -5.51 15.73
N GLU A 88 -20.22 -5.34 14.43
CA GLU A 88 -19.30 -5.62 13.32
C GLU A 88 -19.63 -4.71 12.13
N VAL A 89 -18.68 -4.54 11.20
CA VAL A 89 -18.90 -3.75 9.98
C VAL A 89 -19.87 -4.47 9.04
N ASN A 90 -20.93 -3.79 8.62
CA ASN A 90 -21.89 -4.33 7.65
C ASN A 90 -21.32 -4.28 6.22
N VAL A 91 -20.72 -5.38 5.77
CA VAL A 91 -20.13 -5.47 4.42
C VAL A 91 -21.16 -5.44 3.29
N ASP A 92 -22.44 -5.66 3.58
CA ASP A 92 -23.51 -5.57 2.58
C ASP A 92 -23.83 -4.13 2.21
N ALA A 93 -23.63 -3.20 3.14
CA ALA A 93 -23.80 -1.76 2.92
C ALA A 93 -22.58 -1.08 2.27
N VAL A 94 -21.45 -1.79 2.15
CA VAL A 94 -20.21 -1.23 1.58
C VAL A 94 -20.23 -1.33 0.06
N GLY A 95 -20.31 -0.16 -0.59
CA GLY A 95 -20.15 0.01 -2.02
C GLY A 95 -18.67 0.16 -2.40
N ILE A 96 -18.16 -0.75 -3.20
CA ILE A 96 -16.82 -0.62 -3.81
C ILE A 96 -16.93 0.00 -5.20
N ILE A 97 -15.88 0.66 -5.66
CA ILE A 97 -15.80 1.18 -7.02
C ILE A 97 -15.11 0.14 -7.90
N HIS A 98 -15.71 -0.22 -9.02
CA HIS A 98 -15.08 -1.07 -10.03
C HIS A 98 -14.29 -0.20 -11.01
N ILE A 99 -12.97 -0.37 -11.03
CA ILE A 99 -12.06 0.36 -11.92
C ILE A 99 -11.98 -0.36 -13.27
N ASN A 100 -11.90 -1.70 -13.23
CA ASN A 100 -12.05 -2.59 -14.38
C ASN A 100 -12.52 -3.98 -13.90
N ASP A 101 -12.58 -4.96 -14.81
CA ASP A 101 -13.07 -6.32 -14.53
C ASP A 101 -12.43 -7.01 -13.31
N ASN A 102 -11.16 -6.72 -13.04
CA ASN A 102 -10.35 -7.39 -12.02
C ASN A 102 -9.81 -6.44 -10.94
N LEU A 103 -10.09 -5.14 -11.02
CA LEU A 103 -9.55 -4.13 -10.11
C LEU A 103 -10.67 -3.30 -9.52
N SER A 104 -10.73 -3.24 -8.20
CA SER A 104 -11.71 -2.47 -7.45
C SER A 104 -11.03 -1.60 -6.38
N LEU A 105 -11.72 -0.56 -5.93
CA LEU A 105 -11.26 0.41 -4.95
C LEU A 105 -12.28 0.55 -3.81
N LEU A 106 -11.78 0.53 -2.58
CA LEU A 106 -12.44 1.12 -1.41
C LEU A 106 -11.74 2.44 -1.09
N ARG A 107 -12.50 3.53 -1.18
CA ARG A 107 -11.96 4.89 -1.14
C ARG A 107 -11.41 5.28 0.22
N GLY A 108 -10.48 6.23 0.19
CA GLY A 108 -9.95 6.92 1.35
C GLY A 108 -10.92 7.97 1.86
N ASP A 109 -10.60 8.52 3.03
CA ASP A 109 -11.34 9.63 3.62
C ASP A 109 -10.34 10.60 4.27
N VAL A 110 -10.52 11.90 4.03
CA VAL A 110 -9.66 12.94 4.62
C VAL A 110 -9.80 13.02 6.14
N ASN A 111 -10.92 12.54 6.68
CA ASN A 111 -11.21 12.51 8.11
C ASN A 111 -10.83 11.15 8.76
N LEU A 112 -10.00 10.34 8.11
CA LEU A 112 -9.50 9.07 8.68
C LEU A 112 -8.78 9.25 10.03
N SER A 113 -8.31 10.46 10.35
CA SER A 113 -7.79 10.81 11.67
C SER A 113 -8.82 10.64 12.80
N ASP A 114 -10.12 10.75 12.51
CA ASP A 114 -11.19 10.72 13.51
C ASP A 114 -11.30 9.37 14.21
N ILE A 115 -10.88 8.29 13.55
CA ILE A 115 -10.86 6.95 14.13
C ILE A 115 -9.50 6.57 14.71
N GLU A 116 -8.47 7.41 14.52
CA GLU A 116 -7.12 7.07 14.93
C GLU A 116 -6.97 7.02 16.46
N ASP A 117 -7.64 7.92 17.18
CA ASP A 117 -7.67 7.93 18.65
C ASP A 117 -8.37 6.68 19.20
N SER A 118 -9.50 6.30 18.61
CA SER A 118 -10.24 5.08 18.99
C SER A 118 -9.42 3.81 18.73
N LEU A 119 -8.68 3.75 17.61
CA LEU A 119 -7.75 2.65 17.32
C LEU A 119 -6.54 2.65 18.28
N ALA A 120 -6.07 3.82 18.72
CA ALA A 120 -5.01 3.96 19.70
C ALA A 120 -5.47 3.50 21.10
N GLU A 121 -6.68 3.87 21.50
CA GLU A 121 -7.29 3.40 22.74
C GLU A 121 -7.49 1.88 22.70
N ALA A 122 -8.06 1.34 21.61
CA ALA A 122 -8.25 -0.09 21.43
C ALA A 122 -6.93 -0.86 21.55
N HIS A 123 -5.85 -0.32 20.96
CA HIS A 123 -4.50 -0.87 21.15
C HIS A 123 -4.08 -0.82 22.62
N THR A 124 -4.26 0.29 23.32
CA THR A 124 -3.89 0.42 24.73
C THR A 124 -4.67 -0.55 25.62
N GLN A 125 -5.97 -0.70 25.36
CA GLN A 125 -6.91 -1.52 26.13
C GLN A 125 -6.95 -2.98 25.70
N ARG A 126 -6.08 -3.43 24.78
CA ARG A 126 -6.07 -4.80 24.24
C ARG A 126 -5.95 -5.92 25.29
N PHE A 127 -5.32 -5.65 26.43
CA PHE A 127 -5.19 -6.59 27.56
C PHE A 127 -6.35 -6.53 28.56
N SER A 128 -7.20 -5.52 28.47
CA SER A 128 -8.35 -5.37 29.37
C SER A 128 -9.44 -6.39 29.02
N ASN A 129 -10.50 -6.47 29.83
CA ASN A 129 -11.70 -7.25 29.49
C ASN A 129 -12.78 -6.43 28.77
N LYS A 130 -12.42 -5.24 28.25
CA LYS A 130 -13.39 -4.40 27.56
C LYS A 130 -13.66 -4.94 26.14
N THR A 131 -14.84 -5.52 25.95
CA THR A 131 -15.23 -6.19 24.70
C THR A 131 -15.25 -5.26 23.50
N HIS A 132 -15.72 -4.02 23.67
CA HIS A 132 -15.81 -3.04 22.58
C HIS A 132 -14.42 -2.75 22.00
N GLU A 133 -13.42 -2.53 22.85
CA GLU A 133 -12.05 -2.16 22.48
C GLU A 133 -11.33 -3.33 21.82
N LYS A 134 -11.53 -4.57 22.30
CA LYS A 134 -11.02 -5.76 21.63
C LYS A 134 -11.63 -5.94 20.24
N ARG A 135 -12.94 -5.70 20.09
CA ARG A 135 -13.60 -5.75 18.79
C ARG A 135 -13.15 -4.61 17.88
N THR A 136 -12.82 -3.44 18.43
CA THR A 136 -12.29 -2.29 17.66
C THR A 136 -10.88 -2.59 17.17
N TYR A 137 -10.07 -3.25 18.00
CA TYR A 137 -8.73 -3.71 17.63
C TYR A 137 -8.73 -4.63 16.40
N VAL A 138 -9.69 -5.58 16.32
CA VAL A 138 -9.77 -6.53 15.19
C VAL A 138 -10.65 -6.03 14.04
N ALA A 139 -11.31 -4.88 14.17
CA ALA A 139 -12.35 -4.43 13.25
C ALA A 139 -11.87 -4.36 11.80
N LEU A 140 -10.71 -3.73 11.57
CA LEU A 140 -10.15 -3.57 10.22
C LEU A 140 -9.83 -4.92 9.56
N GLY A 141 -9.15 -5.81 10.28
CA GLY A 141 -8.78 -7.12 9.76
C GLY A 141 -9.99 -7.98 9.41
N SER A 142 -10.95 -8.06 10.34
CA SER A 142 -12.20 -8.79 10.14
C SER A 142 -13.04 -8.21 9.01
N PHE A 143 -13.11 -6.87 8.91
CA PHE A 143 -13.79 -6.18 7.82
C PHE A 143 -13.19 -6.54 6.46
N ILE A 144 -11.87 -6.45 6.32
CA ILE A 144 -11.17 -6.75 5.06
C ILE A 144 -11.36 -8.21 4.66
N GLU A 145 -11.27 -9.16 5.60
CA GLU A 145 -11.52 -10.58 5.32
C GLU A 145 -12.92 -10.84 4.79
N ARG A 146 -13.95 -10.34 5.49
CA ARG A 146 -15.35 -10.50 5.08
C ARG A 146 -15.66 -9.83 3.76
N LEU A 147 -15.11 -8.63 3.54
CA LEU A 147 -15.29 -7.89 2.29
C LEU A 147 -14.65 -8.64 1.12
N ALA A 148 -13.45 -9.18 1.34
CA ALA A 148 -12.76 -9.98 0.34
C ALA A 148 -13.44 -11.31 0.03
N GLU A 149 -13.99 -11.98 1.03
CA GLU A 149 -14.79 -13.19 0.84
C GLU A 149 -16.05 -12.89 0.02
N LYS A 150 -16.78 -11.82 0.35
CA LYS A 150 -18.01 -11.41 -0.34
C LYS A 150 -17.81 -11.21 -1.85
N TYR A 151 -16.74 -10.51 -2.23
CA TYR A 151 -16.46 -10.18 -3.64
C TYR A 151 -15.49 -11.17 -4.32
N GLY A 152 -14.97 -12.15 -3.56
CA GLY A 152 -14.02 -13.14 -4.04
C GLY A 152 -12.68 -12.55 -4.48
N PHE A 153 -12.12 -11.63 -3.70
CA PHE A 153 -10.82 -11.02 -4.01
C PHE A 153 -9.65 -11.98 -3.74
N ASP A 154 -8.74 -12.09 -4.70
CA ASP A 154 -7.48 -12.84 -4.56
C ASP A 154 -6.46 -12.03 -3.75
N PHE A 155 -6.41 -10.72 -4.01
CA PHE A 155 -5.47 -9.79 -3.37
C PHE A 155 -6.20 -8.55 -2.83
N VAL A 156 -5.72 -8.08 -1.68
CA VAL A 156 -6.05 -6.76 -1.13
C VAL A 156 -4.75 -5.98 -0.98
N LEU A 157 -4.65 -4.82 -1.62
CA LEU A 157 -3.51 -3.91 -1.46
C LEU A 157 -3.96 -2.73 -0.61
N ILE A 158 -3.30 -2.52 0.53
CA ILE A 158 -3.62 -1.39 1.42
C ILE A 158 -2.55 -0.30 1.21
N ASP A 159 -2.96 0.87 0.72
CA ASP A 159 -2.12 2.05 0.71
C ASP A 159 -2.16 2.73 2.07
N VAL A 160 -0.99 3.01 2.64
CA VAL A 160 -0.86 3.58 3.98
C VAL A 160 0.02 4.82 3.96
N GLY A 161 -0.34 5.79 4.78
CA GLY A 161 0.44 7.00 4.97
C GLY A 161 1.82 6.76 5.60
N PRO A 162 2.67 7.80 5.67
CA PRO A 162 3.99 7.72 6.33
C PRO A 162 3.90 7.68 7.86
N SER A 163 2.71 7.83 8.44
CA SER A 163 2.48 7.78 9.89
C SER A 163 2.87 6.41 10.48
N SER A 164 3.34 6.42 11.72
CA SER A 164 3.51 5.21 12.55
C SER A 164 2.45 5.10 13.64
N GLY A 165 1.31 5.76 13.41
CA GLY A 165 0.17 5.83 14.31
C GLY A 165 -0.71 4.57 14.31
N ALA A 166 -1.93 4.70 14.81
CA ALA A 166 -2.77 3.55 15.12
C ALA A 166 -3.39 2.91 13.87
N LEU A 167 -3.82 3.72 12.90
CA LEU A 167 -4.37 3.24 11.64
C LEU A 167 -3.33 2.44 10.84
N THR A 168 -2.15 3.01 10.60
CA THR A 168 -1.06 2.32 9.90
C THR A 168 -0.68 1.00 10.57
N ARG A 169 -0.63 0.99 11.92
CA ARG A 169 -0.37 -0.24 12.68
C ARG A 169 -1.46 -1.29 12.45
N ALA A 170 -2.74 -0.90 12.48
CA ALA A 170 -3.85 -1.82 12.23
C ALA A 170 -3.80 -2.40 10.81
N CYS A 171 -3.52 -1.57 9.80
CA CYS A 171 -3.32 -2.02 8.42
C CYS A 171 -2.14 -3.00 8.32
N PHE A 172 -1.01 -2.68 8.93
CA PHE A 172 0.18 -3.52 8.92
C PHE A 172 -0.04 -4.87 9.62
N LEU A 173 -0.75 -4.89 10.75
CA LEU A 173 -1.05 -6.15 11.46
C LEU A 173 -2.10 -7.01 10.74
N THR A 174 -2.81 -6.43 9.77
CA THR A 174 -3.76 -7.16 8.92
C THR A 174 -3.06 -7.87 7.74
N CYS A 175 -1.89 -7.38 7.31
CA CYS A 175 -1.26 -7.86 6.09
C CYS A 175 -0.60 -9.25 6.22
N ASP A 176 -0.52 -9.97 5.09
CA ASP A 176 0.19 -11.23 4.93
C ASP A 176 1.63 -11.02 4.45
N GLY A 177 1.86 -9.93 3.71
CA GLY A 177 3.19 -9.57 3.25
C GLY A 177 3.36 -8.06 3.04
N PHE A 178 4.61 -7.61 3.12
CA PHE A 178 4.91 -6.18 2.96
C PHE A 178 6.21 -5.93 2.20
N PHE A 179 6.23 -4.83 1.46
CA PHE A 179 7.45 -4.26 0.87
C PHE A 179 7.86 -2.99 1.62
N VAL A 180 9.15 -2.64 1.50
CA VAL A 180 9.68 -1.36 1.99
C VAL A 180 10.18 -0.53 0.79
N PRO A 181 9.36 0.39 0.27
CA PRO A 181 9.81 1.39 -0.70
C PRO A 181 10.83 2.32 -0.06
N SER A 182 11.95 2.56 -0.74
CA SER A 182 13.05 3.36 -0.20
C SER A 182 13.75 4.15 -1.30
N MET A 183 13.94 5.45 -1.07
CA MET A 183 14.77 6.27 -1.95
C MET A 183 16.26 6.07 -1.59
N PRO A 184 17.18 6.01 -2.56
CA PRO A 184 18.60 5.80 -2.27
C PRO A 184 19.29 7.08 -1.82
N ASP A 185 18.98 7.48 -0.58
CA ASP A 185 19.63 8.56 0.15
C ASP A 185 19.95 8.14 1.60
N ARG A 186 20.69 9.00 2.31
CA ARG A 186 21.13 8.72 3.69
C ARG A 186 19.98 8.46 4.66
N PHE A 187 18.93 9.28 4.60
CA PHE A 187 17.85 9.26 5.59
C PHE A 187 16.94 8.05 5.38
N ASN A 188 16.68 7.69 4.13
CA ASN A 188 15.89 6.51 3.78
C ASN A 188 16.61 5.19 4.08
N VAL A 189 17.93 5.14 3.85
CA VAL A 189 18.74 3.98 4.25
C VAL A 189 18.81 3.84 5.78
N GLN A 190 18.87 4.96 6.52
CA GLN A 190 18.77 4.93 7.99
C GLN A 190 17.38 4.52 8.47
N ALA A 191 16.32 4.90 7.75
CA ALA A 191 14.94 4.56 8.07
C ALA A 191 14.70 3.04 8.09
N ILE A 192 15.42 2.24 7.29
CA ILE A 192 15.34 0.77 7.38
C ILE A 192 15.65 0.28 8.81
N GLY A 193 16.58 0.93 9.52
CA GLY A 193 16.93 0.58 10.90
C GLY A 193 15.88 1.02 11.92
N THR A 194 15.33 2.23 11.82
CA THR A 194 14.27 2.68 12.74
C THR A 194 12.96 1.92 12.51
N LEU A 195 12.68 1.54 11.26
CA LEU A 195 11.56 0.68 10.91
C LEU A 195 11.61 -0.64 11.66
N SER A 196 12.78 -1.27 11.81
CA SER A 196 12.87 -2.55 12.51
C SER A 196 12.42 -2.46 13.98
N THR A 197 12.69 -1.34 14.64
CA THR A 197 12.23 -1.11 16.03
C THR A 197 10.70 -0.97 16.10
N ILE A 198 10.10 -0.27 15.14
CA ILE A 198 8.65 -0.10 15.04
C ILE A 198 7.98 -1.45 14.80
N LEU A 199 8.46 -2.21 13.81
CA LEU A 199 7.89 -3.50 13.45
C LEU A 199 8.04 -4.52 14.57
N ASN A 200 9.20 -4.56 15.24
CA ASN A 200 9.40 -5.43 16.41
C ASN A 200 8.33 -5.20 17.47
N ARG A 201 8.09 -3.93 17.82
CA ARG A 201 7.12 -3.54 18.83
C ARG A 201 5.72 -3.98 18.42
N TRP A 202 5.28 -3.63 17.20
CA TRP A 202 3.93 -3.95 16.73
C TRP A 202 3.66 -5.45 16.70
N ILE A 203 4.58 -6.24 16.11
CA ILE A 203 4.41 -7.68 15.98
C ILE A 203 4.49 -8.34 17.37
N SER A 204 5.48 -7.99 18.20
CA SER A 204 5.63 -8.57 19.54
C SER A 204 4.41 -8.32 20.43
N GLU A 205 3.90 -7.09 20.44
CA GLU A 205 2.72 -6.72 21.23
C GLU A 205 1.45 -7.42 20.72
N HIS A 206 1.33 -7.63 19.42
CA HIS A 206 0.22 -8.37 18.82
C HIS A 206 0.29 -9.87 19.17
N GLN A 207 1.47 -10.49 19.11
CA GLN A 207 1.64 -11.91 19.46
C GLN A 207 1.28 -12.21 20.92
N GLN A 208 1.45 -11.23 21.84
CA GLN A 208 1.07 -11.40 23.25
C GLN A 208 -0.44 -11.59 23.46
N ILE A 209 -1.27 -11.06 22.57
CA ILE A 209 -2.73 -11.13 22.69
C ILE A 209 -3.38 -12.15 21.75
N TYR A 210 -2.65 -12.59 20.71
CA TYR A 210 -3.20 -13.36 19.60
C TYR A 210 -4.01 -14.59 20.06
N GLN A 211 -3.39 -15.48 20.84
CA GLN A 211 -4.07 -16.69 21.31
C GLN A 211 -5.29 -16.37 22.18
N SER A 212 -5.20 -15.36 23.06
CA SER A 212 -6.31 -14.96 23.90
C SER A 212 -7.51 -14.48 23.08
N PHE A 213 -7.28 -13.75 22.01
CA PHE A 213 -8.33 -13.24 21.12
C PHE A 213 -8.96 -14.39 20.31
N VAL A 214 -8.15 -15.33 19.83
CA VAL A 214 -8.63 -16.57 19.19
C VAL A 214 -9.52 -17.37 20.14
N ASP A 215 -9.10 -17.57 21.39
CA ASP A 215 -9.87 -18.31 22.40
C ASP A 215 -11.21 -17.63 22.75
N GLN A 216 -11.30 -16.31 22.57
CA GLN A 216 -12.52 -15.51 22.72
C GLN A 216 -13.39 -15.48 21.45
N GLY A 217 -12.98 -16.13 20.37
CA GLY A 217 -13.70 -16.14 19.10
C GLY A 217 -13.64 -14.81 18.33
N LEU A 218 -12.66 -13.95 18.62
CA LEU A 218 -12.44 -12.71 17.86
C LEU A 218 -11.70 -13.03 16.56
N ALA A 219 -12.15 -12.44 15.45
CA ALA A 219 -11.53 -12.58 14.13
C ALA A 219 -10.21 -11.79 14.04
N ILE A 220 -9.20 -12.22 14.81
CA ILE A 220 -7.87 -11.63 14.84
C ILE A 220 -6.99 -12.25 13.74
N ARG A 221 -6.36 -11.39 12.94
CA ARG A 221 -5.33 -11.78 11.96
C ARG A 221 -4.05 -12.19 12.69
N PRO A 222 -3.17 -13.01 12.11
CA PRO A 222 -1.92 -13.42 12.76
C PRO A 222 -0.97 -12.28 13.12
N GLY A 223 -0.97 -11.15 12.39
CA GLY A 223 -0.05 -10.05 12.60
C GLY A 223 1.43 -10.42 12.40
N THR A 224 1.69 -11.40 11.53
CA THR A 224 3.05 -11.88 11.20
C THR A 224 3.34 -11.74 9.70
N PRO A 225 3.33 -10.53 9.13
CA PRO A 225 3.49 -10.36 7.69
C PRO A 225 4.92 -10.73 7.25
N GLU A 226 5.02 -11.44 6.13
CA GLU A 226 6.30 -11.79 5.52
C GLU A 226 6.90 -10.59 4.78
N PHE A 227 8.20 -10.37 4.98
CA PHE A 227 8.93 -9.33 4.29
C PHE A 227 9.24 -9.74 2.85
N LEU A 228 8.61 -9.05 1.91
CA LEU A 228 8.70 -9.35 0.48
C LEU A 228 9.91 -8.69 -0.19
N GLY A 229 10.48 -7.64 0.41
CA GLY A 229 11.72 -7.01 -0.06
C GLY A 229 11.73 -5.48 0.00
N ILE A 230 12.90 -4.91 -0.29
CA ILE A 230 13.13 -3.48 -0.47
C ILE A 230 12.92 -3.12 -1.94
N ILE A 231 12.19 -2.05 -2.18
CA ILE A 231 12.03 -1.46 -3.51
C ILE A 231 12.85 -0.18 -3.54
N SER A 232 13.95 -0.16 -4.29
CA SER A 232 14.77 1.05 -4.44
C SER A 232 14.17 1.93 -5.52
N GLN A 233 13.78 3.16 -5.18
CA GLN A 233 12.97 4.00 -6.08
C GLN A 233 13.49 5.43 -6.24
N ASN A 234 13.00 6.13 -7.26
CA ASN A 234 13.18 7.57 -7.47
C ASN A 234 14.66 8.02 -7.56
N PHE A 235 15.44 7.27 -8.34
CA PHE A 235 16.84 7.61 -8.63
C PHE A 235 17.06 7.91 -10.11
N LYS A 236 18.08 8.73 -10.39
CA LYS A 236 18.43 9.10 -11.76
C LYS A 236 19.41 8.12 -12.38
N MET A 237 19.19 7.82 -13.66
CA MET A 237 20.05 6.98 -14.49
C MET A 237 21.11 7.80 -15.21
N MET A 238 22.24 7.17 -15.52
CA MET A 238 23.29 7.66 -16.42
C MET A 238 23.96 6.46 -17.08
N SER A 239 23.94 6.42 -18.42
CA SER A 239 24.54 5.34 -19.22
C SER A 239 24.09 3.93 -18.79
N GLY A 240 22.78 3.75 -18.60
CA GLY A 240 22.19 2.44 -18.25
C GLY A 240 22.32 2.01 -16.79
N LYS A 241 22.98 2.81 -15.93
CA LYS A 241 23.15 2.52 -14.50
C LYS A 241 22.66 3.68 -13.62
N PRO A 242 22.33 3.44 -12.34
CA PRO A 242 22.09 4.54 -11.39
C PRO A 242 23.30 5.49 -11.35
N LYS A 243 23.08 6.81 -11.20
CA LYS A 243 24.21 7.73 -10.95
C LYS A 243 24.97 7.31 -9.70
N LYS A 244 26.29 7.50 -9.68
CA LYS A 244 27.19 7.10 -8.58
C LYS A 244 26.71 7.52 -7.19
N SER A 245 26.10 8.71 -7.07
CA SER A 245 25.54 9.21 -5.81
C SER A 245 24.42 8.32 -5.26
N TYR A 246 23.56 7.78 -6.12
CA TYR A 246 22.49 6.86 -5.73
C TYR A 246 23.02 5.44 -5.57
N GLU A 247 23.92 4.99 -6.46
CA GLU A 247 24.56 3.67 -6.37
C GLU A 247 25.27 3.44 -5.02
N LEU A 248 25.88 4.50 -4.47
CA LEU A 248 26.45 4.50 -3.13
C LEU A 248 25.43 4.10 -2.05
N TRP A 249 24.20 4.60 -2.13
CA TRP A 249 23.17 4.31 -1.12
C TRP A 249 22.45 2.99 -1.40
N ILE A 250 22.24 2.66 -2.69
CA ILE A 250 21.70 1.36 -3.10
C ILE A 250 22.59 0.23 -2.56
N SER A 251 23.91 0.35 -2.68
CA SER A 251 24.86 -0.66 -2.18
C SER A 251 24.91 -0.78 -0.64
N ARG A 252 24.38 0.21 0.09
CA ARG A 252 24.31 0.20 1.57
C ARG A 252 23.03 -0.40 2.13
N MET A 253 21.95 -0.49 1.34
CA MET A 253 20.68 -1.07 1.78
C MET A 253 20.81 -2.54 2.23
N PRO A 254 21.54 -3.43 1.51
CA PRO A 254 21.73 -4.83 1.92
C PRO A 254 22.37 -4.99 3.30
N GLY A 255 23.38 -4.18 3.60
CA GLY A 255 24.02 -4.15 4.91
C GLY A 255 23.04 -3.73 6.01
N ARG A 256 22.25 -2.67 5.78
CA ARG A 256 21.22 -2.24 6.74
C ARG A 256 20.12 -3.26 6.96
N PHE A 257 19.66 -3.90 5.90
CA PHE A 257 18.71 -5.01 6.01
C PHE A 257 19.28 -6.11 6.90
N SER A 258 20.50 -6.59 6.62
CA SER A 258 21.11 -7.72 7.31
C SER A 258 21.48 -7.43 8.76
N GLU A 259 21.95 -6.23 9.05
CA GLU A 259 22.39 -5.82 10.39
C GLU A 259 21.23 -5.42 11.31
N LYS A 260 20.13 -4.91 10.77
CA LYS A 260 19.07 -4.25 11.57
C LYS A 260 17.68 -4.82 11.39
N LEU A 261 17.24 -5.08 10.15
CA LEU A 261 15.86 -5.49 9.89
C LEU A 261 15.69 -7.00 9.96
N LYS A 262 16.53 -7.77 9.26
CA LYS A 262 16.47 -9.23 9.21
C LYS A 262 16.53 -9.90 10.61
N PRO A 263 17.45 -9.53 11.53
CA PRO A 263 17.52 -10.18 12.84
C PRO A 263 16.24 -9.99 13.66
N VAL A 264 15.60 -8.83 13.53
CA VAL A 264 14.31 -8.55 14.17
C VAL A 264 13.22 -9.44 13.58
N LEU A 265 13.07 -9.43 12.25
CA LEU A 265 12.02 -10.19 11.57
C LEU A 265 12.13 -11.70 11.81
N ASP A 266 13.35 -12.23 11.94
CA ASP A 266 13.57 -13.65 12.14
C ASP A 266 13.44 -14.11 13.60
N SER A 267 13.54 -13.18 14.55
CA SER A 267 13.48 -13.49 15.98
C SER A 267 12.13 -13.16 16.62
N VAL A 268 11.35 -12.26 16.02
CA VAL A 268 10.09 -11.78 16.61
C VAL A 268 9.01 -12.87 16.71
N VAL A 269 9.00 -13.84 15.79
CA VAL A 269 8.13 -15.02 15.85
C VAL A 269 8.99 -16.29 15.87
N LYS A 270 8.93 -17.02 16.98
CA LYS A 270 9.75 -18.23 17.17
C LYS A 270 9.39 -19.29 16.12
N GLY A 271 10.39 -19.74 15.36
CA GLY A 271 10.24 -20.82 14.38
C GLY A 271 9.64 -20.39 13.04
N LYS A 272 9.28 -19.11 12.84
CA LYS A 272 8.78 -18.57 11.58
C LYS A 272 9.58 -17.31 11.20
N PRO A 273 10.65 -17.44 10.40
CA PRO A 273 11.45 -16.30 10.01
C PRO A 273 10.65 -15.39 9.07
N LEU A 274 10.26 -14.20 9.54
CA LEU A 274 9.44 -13.28 8.75
C LEU A 274 10.22 -12.60 7.63
N SER A 275 11.54 -12.80 7.53
CA SER A 275 12.31 -12.28 6.39
C SER A 275 12.06 -13.03 5.07
N GLY A 276 11.20 -14.06 5.06
CA GLY A 276 10.97 -14.90 3.88
C GLY A 276 12.22 -15.64 3.39
N GLY A 277 13.20 -15.86 4.27
CA GLY A 277 14.50 -16.43 3.91
C GLY A 277 15.41 -15.53 3.06
N LEU A 278 15.04 -14.27 2.82
CA LEU A 278 15.83 -13.34 2.01
C LEU A 278 17.24 -13.12 2.58
N LYS A 279 18.22 -13.17 1.69
CA LYS A 279 19.62 -12.84 1.95
C LYS A 279 19.87 -11.36 1.68
N ALA A 280 21.02 -10.87 2.13
CA ALA A 280 21.47 -9.49 1.90
C ALA A 280 21.41 -9.13 0.40
N ASP A 281 21.99 -9.99 -0.44
CA ASP A 281 22.16 -9.73 -1.87
C ASP A 281 20.83 -9.76 -2.64
N ASP A 282 19.81 -10.40 -2.07
CA ASP A 282 18.50 -10.60 -2.69
C ASP A 282 17.40 -9.72 -2.07
N CYS A 283 17.75 -8.84 -1.12
CA CYS A 283 16.77 -8.05 -0.40
C CYS A 283 16.21 -6.87 -1.21
N ILE A 284 16.96 -6.37 -2.20
CA ILE A 284 16.47 -5.36 -3.14
C ILE A 284 15.81 -6.08 -4.31
N VAL A 285 14.49 -6.03 -4.35
CA VAL A 285 13.68 -6.87 -5.25
C VAL A 285 13.26 -6.14 -6.52
N ALA A 286 13.35 -4.82 -6.52
CA ALA A 286 13.18 -3.99 -7.70
C ALA A 286 13.96 -2.67 -7.56
N LYS A 287 14.40 -2.13 -8.70
CA LYS A 287 15.15 -0.88 -8.84
C LYS A 287 14.46 0.02 -9.86
N ILE A 288 13.61 0.89 -9.34
CA ILE A 288 12.71 1.73 -10.12
C ILE A 288 13.33 3.14 -10.25
N PRO A 289 13.82 3.53 -11.44
CA PRO A 289 14.31 4.89 -11.65
C PRO A 289 13.15 5.90 -11.65
N ASP A 290 13.49 7.18 -11.51
CA ASP A 290 12.54 8.26 -11.78
C ASP A 290 12.10 8.24 -13.25
N PHE A 291 10.78 8.27 -13.49
CA PHE A 291 10.17 8.22 -14.82
C PHE A 291 9.76 9.62 -15.36
N VAL A 292 10.09 10.71 -14.65
CA VAL A 292 10.02 12.10 -15.12
C VAL A 292 8.62 12.44 -15.65
N GLY A 293 8.46 12.65 -16.97
CA GLY A 293 7.19 13.09 -17.58
C GLY A 293 6.08 12.05 -17.60
N LEU A 294 6.35 10.78 -17.27
CA LEU A 294 5.29 9.75 -17.18
C LEU A 294 4.50 9.84 -15.87
N ALA A 295 5.10 10.38 -14.80
CA ALA A 295 4.40 10.48 -13.50
C ALA A 295 3.21 11.47 -13.54
N PRO A 296 3.36 12.69 -14.10
CA PRO A 296 2.21 13.58 -14.29
C PRO A 296 1.15 12.96 -15.21
N LEU A 297 1.54 12.25 -16.27
CA LEU A 297 0.58 11.60 -17.15
C LEU A 297 -0.25 10.53 -16.43
N MET A 298 0.39 9.72 -15.57
CA MET A 298 -0.32 8.76 -14.71
C MET A 298 -1.29 9.46 -13.76
N GLN A 299 -0.93 10.63 -13.22
CA GLN A 299 -1.78 11.39 -12.31
C GLN A 299 -3.02 11.97 -13.03
N GLU A 300 -2.81 12.51 -14.22
CA GLU A 300 -3.88 13.16 -15.00
C GLU A 300 -4.82 12.13 -15.66
N THR A 301 -4.31 10.97 -16.05
CA THR A 301 -5.11 9.97 -16.81
C THR A 301 -5.66 8.82 -15.97
N GLY A 302 -5.19 8.66 -14.73
CA GLY A 302 -5.52 7.50 -13.91
C GLY A 302 -5.11 6.14 -14.51
N LYS A 303 -4.24 6.15 -15.52
CA LYS A 303 -3.66 4.93 -16.13
C LYS A 303 -2.35 4.55 -15.43
N PRO A 304 -2.03 3.26 -15.27
CA PRO A 304 -0.70 2.84 -14.80
C PRO A 304 0.38 3.39 -15.75
N VAL A 305 1.59 3.63 -15.24
CA VAL A 305 2.73 4.16 -16.02
C VAL A 305 2.98 3.34 -17.28
N PHE A 306 2.84 2.02 -17.20
CA PHE A 306 3.04 1.13 -18.35
C PHE A 306 1.81 1.03 -19.29
N GLY A 307 0.71 1.69 -18.96
CA GLY A 307 -0.50 1.82 -19.76
C GLY A 307 -0.66 3.19 -20.41
N ILE A 308 0.31 4.11 -20.25
CA ILE A 308 0.28 5.42 -20.91
C ILE A 308 0.41 5.25 -22.42
N GLU A 309 -0.53 5.84 -23.14
CA GLU A 309 -0.59 5.82 -24.59
C GLU A 309 0.05 7.08 -25.18
N LYS A 310 0.37 7.02 -26.47
CA LYS A 310 1.01 8.14 -27.16
C LYS A 310 0.17 9.40 -27.13
N ASP A 311 -1.16 9.27 -27.22
CA ASP A 311 -2.05 10.42 -27.25
C ASP A 311 -2.14 11.12 -25.89
N ASP A 312 -2.05 10.37 -24.78
CA ASP A 312 -2.03 10.92 -23.42
C ASP A 312 -0.90 11.95 -23.24
N THR A 313 0.24 11.76 -23.93
CA THR A 313 1.40 12.66 -23.82
C THR A 313 1.13 14.11 -24.26
N ARG A 314 0.01 14.37 -24.93
CA ARG A 314 -0.45 15.73 -25.27
C ARG A 314 -0.65 16.62 -24.05
N ILE A 315 -1.07 16.03 -22.93
CA ILE A 315 -1.35 16.74 -21.67
C ILE A 315 -0.12 17.52 -21.20
N VAL A 316 1.07 16.95 -21.35
CA VAL A 316 2.33 17.53 -20.87
C VAL A 316 3.19 18.13 -21.99
N ASN A 317 2.63 18.31 -23.18
CA ASN A 317 3.38 18.73 -24.37
C ASN A 317 2.57 19.62 -25.31
N GLU A 318 1.95 20.67 -24.76
CA GLU A 318 1.26 21.73 -25.52
C GLU A 318 0.23 21.20 -26.54
N GLY A 319 -0.48 20.12 -26.18
CA GLY A 319 -1.49 19.49 -27.04
C GLY A 319 -0.93 18.62 -28.18
N GLN A 320 0.39 18.46 -28.28
CA GLN A 320 1.04 17.60 -29.28
C GLN A 320 1.54 16.30 -28.66
N PRO A 321 1.35 15.14 -29.31
CA PRO A 321 1.87 13.89 -28.78
C PRO A 321 3.41 13.87 -28.89
N TRP A 322 4.09 13.21 -27.97
CA TRP A 322 5.52 12.91 -28.10
C TRP A 322 5.78 12.11 -29.38
N GLN A 323 6.89 12.41 -30.06
CA GLN A 323 7.25 11.78 -31.33
C GLN A 323 8.72 11.35 -31.39
N GLY A 324 9.01 10.44 -32.33
CA GLY A 324 10.35 9.92 -32.58
C GLY A 324 11.01 9.41 -31.30
N LYS A 325 12.30 9.76 -31.13
CA LYS A 325 13.13 9.28 -30.02
C LYS A 325 12.55 9.53 -28.63
N VAL A 326 11.78 10.60 -28.44
CA VAL A 326 11.19 10.92 -27.12
C VAL A 326 10.14 9.88 -26.74
N TRP A 327 9.27 9.51 -27.68
CA TRP A 327 8.27 8.45 -27.49
C TRP A 327 8.92 7.08 -27.36
N ASP A 328 9.89 6.75 -28.23
CA ASP A 328 10.58 5.46 -28.18
C ASP A 328 11.28 5.24 -26.82
N GLN A 329 11.91 6.28 -26.27
CA GLN A 329 12.51 6.25 -24.92
C GLN A 329 11.46 6.21 -23.80
N ALA A 330 10.26 6.72 -24.01
CA ALA A 330 9.17 6.57 -23.05
C ALA A 330 8.69 5.11 -23.00
N VAL A 331 8.49 4.48 -24.17
CA VAL A 331 8.12 3.06 -24.29
C VAL A 331 9.14 2.15 -23.60
N GLU A 332 10.44 2.33 -23.87
CA GLU A 332 11.49 1.54 -23.22
C GLU A 332 11.46 1.68 -21.67
N ARG A 333 11.20 2.90 -21.16
CA ARG A 333 11.06 3.14 -19.72
C ARG A 333 9.82 2.46 -19.14
N MET A 334 8.69 2.50 -19.85
CA MET A 334 7.45 1.83 -19.45
C MET A 334 7.61 0.32 -19.38
N GLU A 335 8.22 -0.30 -20.39
CA GLU A 335 8.49 -1.75 -20.42
C GLU A 335 9.42 -2.16 -19.28
N LYS A 336 10.51 -1.41 -19.06
CA LYS A 336 11.42 -1.67 -17.96
C LYS A 336 10.72 -1.55 -16.61
N TYR A 337 9.88 -0.54 -16.43
CA TYR A 337 9.11 -0.36 -15.21
C TYR A 337 8.14 -1.52 -14.97
N LYS A 338 7.42 -1.98 -16.01
CA LYS A 338 6.55 -3.16 -15.93
C LYS A 338 7.32 -4.43 -15.55
N SER A 339 8.55 -4.60 -16.08
CA SER A 339 9.43 -5.70 -15.71
C SER A 339 9.81 -5.66 -14.22
N GLU A 340 10.21 -4.49 -13.70
CA GLU A 340 10.54 -4.33 -12.28
C GLU A 340 9.34 -4.62 -11.36
N LEU A 341 8.14 -4.16 -11.74
CA LEU A 341 6.91 -4.47 -11.01
C LEU A 341 6.53 -5.95 -11.09
N THR A 342 6.86 -6.64 -12.18
CA THR A 342 6.58 -8.08 -12.32
C THR A 342 7.32 -8.89 -11.26
N HIS A 343 8.54 -8.49 -10.88
CA HIS A 343 9.25 -9.12 -9.76
C HIS A 343 8.50 -8.98 -8.43
N LEU A 344 7.81 -7.85 -8.21
CA LEU A 344 6.99 -7.63 -7.01
C LEU A 344 5.72 -8.49 -7.06
N ALA A 345 5.02 -8.53 -8.20
CA ALA A 345 3.81 -9.32 -8.38
C ALA A 345 4.06 -10.81 -8.14
N VAL A 346 5.15 -11.36 -8.71
CA VAL A 346 5.55 -12.77 -8.50
C VAL A 346 5.80 -13.08 -7.03
N ARG A 347 6.38 -12.14 -6.26
CA ARG A 347 6.59 -12.31 -4.82
C ARG A 347 5.28 -12.28 -4.03
N CYS A 348 4.32 -11.43 -4.39
CA CYS A 348 2.98 -11.45 -3.81
C CYS A 348 2.28 -12.79 -4.09
N GLU A 349 2.37 -13.27 -5.33
CA GLU A 349 1.82 -14.57 -5.75
C GLU A 349 2.49 -15.75 -5.04
N GLY A 350 3.77 -15.63 -4.68
CA GLY A 350 4.55 -16.66 -3.98
C GLY A 350 4.28 -16.80 -2.48
N LEU A 351 3.59 -15.85 -1.85
CA LEU A 351 3.21 -15.98 -0.43
C LEU A 351 2.44 -17.27 -0.17
N ALA A 352 2.73 -17.94 0.95
CA ALA A 352 1.92 -19.07 1.40
C ALA A 352 0.46 -18.63 1.63
N ASN A 353 -0.47 -19.55 1.38
CA ASN A 353 -1.90 -19.33 1.67
C ASN A 353 -2.20 -19.36 3.16
#